data_AF-A0A8K1CWE2-F1
#
_entry.id   AF-A0A8K1CWE2-F1
#
_cell.length_a   1.000
_cell.length_b   1.000
_cell.length_c   1.000
_cell.angle_alpha   90.00
_cell.angle_beta   90.00
_cell.angle_gamma   90.00
#
_symmetry.space_group_name_H-M   'P 1'
#
loop_
_entity.id
_entity.type
_entity.pdbx_description
1 polymer ?
#
loop_
_entity_poly.entity_id
_entity_poly.type
_entity_poly.pdbx_seq_one_letter_code
_entity_poly.pdbx_strand_id
1 'polypeptide(L)'
;MLARSIRQSLRAQARMASTKSSSVNGPGALDTVYRVFMKNNVTYVTTVVAAAVVVEAVYGNTTTYIWESLNRGRLYHHVDWTQFKTDDDDEEEEDDDE
;
A
#
# COMPACT_ATOMS: atom_id res chain seq x y z
N MET A 1 32.32 -15.93 41.61
CA MET A 1 31.27 -14.93 41.89
C MET A 1 30.69 -14.24 40.64
N LEU A 2 31.15 -14.55 39.42
CA LEU A 2 30.76 -13.88 38.16
C LEU A 2 29.41 -14.33 37.54
N ALA A 3 28.91 -15.52 37.88
CA ALA A 3 27.68 -16.06 37.28
C ALA A 3 26.37 -15.44 37.80
N ARG A 4 26.44 -14.68 38.90
CA ARG A 4 25.26 -14.04 39.53
C ARG A 4 24.94 -12.67 38.91
N SER A 5 25.94 -11.93 38.42
CA SER A 5 25.74 -10.60 37.80
C SER A 5 25.10 -10.69 36.40
N ILE A 6 25.49 -11.70 35.60
CA ILE A 6 24.97 -11.90 34.24
C ILE A 6 23.47 -12.25 34.25
N ARG A 7 23.01 -13.02 35.24
CA ARG A 7 21.58 -13.33 35.40
C ARG A 7 20.77 -12.15 35.91
N GLN A 8 21.42 -11.19 36.57
CA GLN A 8 20.79 -10.00 37.12
C GLN A 8 20.58 -8.93 36.04
N SER A 9 21.52 -8.78 35.08
CA SER A 9 21.36 -7.90 33.92
C SER A 9 20.27 -8.41 32.96
N LEU A 10 20.22 -9.72 32.68
CA LEU A 10 19.17 -10.30 31.83
C LEU A 10 17.77 -10.17 32.46
N ARG A 11 17.64 -10.29 33.78
CA ARG A 11 16.37 -10.09 34.50
C ARG A 11 15.96 -8.62 34.60
N ALA A 12 16.93 -7.69 34.68
CA ALA A 12 16.66 -6.25 34.63
C ALA A 12 16.18 -5.82 33.22
N GLN A 13 16.81 -6.35 32.17
CA GLN A 13 16.43 -6.10 30.78
C GLN A 13 15.06 -6.70 30.43
N ALA A 14 14.74 -7.89 30.94
CA ALA A 14 13.41 -8.50 30.78
C ALA A 14 12.29 -7.71 31.48
N ARG A 15 12.60 -6.99 32.57
CA ARG A 15 11.63 -6.12 33.29
C ARG A 15 11.44 -4.76 32.60
N MET A 16 12.46 -4.23 31.92
CA MET A 16 12.32 -3.00 31.11
C MET A 16 11.53 -3.23 29.81
N ALA A 17 11.58 -4.43 29.23
CA ALA A 17 10.76 -4.80 28.08
C ALA A 17 9.27 -5.00 28.43
N SER A 18 8.94 -5.13 29.72
CA SER A 18 7.58 -5.40 30.22
C SER A 18 6.79 -4.14 30.60
N THR A 19 7.42 -2.97 30.65
CA THR A 19 6.70 -1.71 30.78
C THR A 19 6.23 -1.27 29.39
N LYS A 20 5.27 -2.00 28.83
CA LYS A 20 4.48 -1.48 27.72
C LYS A 20 3.93 -0.13 28.15
N SER A 21 4.20 0.90 27.34
CA SER A 21 3.69 2.26 27.54
C SER A 21 2.17 2.28 27.41
N SER A 22 1.44 1.85 28.44
CA SER A 22 0.08 2.29 28.71
C SER A 22 0.17 3.49 29.66
N SER A 23 0.84 4.55 29.21
CA SER A 23 0.75 5.83 29.89
C SER A 23 -0.42 6.58 29.26
N VAL A 24 -1.39 6.95 30.08
CA VAL A 24 -2.49 7.87 29.70
C VAL A 24 -1.92 9.21 29.17
N ASN A 25 -0.64 9.50 29.48
CA ASN A 25 0.13 10.67 29.02
C ASN A 25 1.37 10.29 28.18
N GLY A 26 1.45 9.06 27.66
CA GLY A 26 2.57 8.60 26.82
C GLY A 26 2.38 8.99 25.36
N PRO A 27 3.42 8.91 24.52
CA PRO A 27 3.26 9.12 23.09
C PRO A 27 2.23 8.12 22.54
N GLY A 28 1.08 8.63 22.10
CA GLY A 28 0.01 7.82 21.53
C GLY A 28 0.46 7.14 20.24
N ALA A 29 -0.29 6.11 19.80
CA ALA A 29 0.05 5.36 18.59
C ALA A 29 0.19 6.24 17.32
N LEU A 30 -0.45 7.41 17.32
CA LEU A 30 -0.41 8.39 16.23
C LEU A 30 0.51 9.58 16.50
N ASP A 31 1.19 9.64 17.65
CA ASP A 31 2.06 10.77 18.00
C ASP A 31 3.21 10.93 16.99
N THR A 32 3.77 9.81 16.52
CA THR A 32 4.78 9.83 15.45
C THR A 32 4.22 10.37 14.14
N VAL A 33 3.02 9.95 13.75
CA VAL A 33 2.35 10.43 12.52
C VAL A 33 2.07 11.92 12.61
N TYR A 34 1.55 12.38 13.75
CA TYR A 34 1.26 13.78 13.98
C TYR A 34 2.53 14.65 13.90
N ARG A 35 3.61 14.22 14.56
CA ARG A 35 4.89 14.95 14.57
C ARG A 35 5.52 15.06 13.19
N VAL A 36 5.39 14.02 12.35
CA VAL A 36 6.00 13.98 11.02
C VAL A 36 5.16 14.72 9.99
N PHE A 37 3.84 14.49 9.96
CA PHE A 37 3.00 14.95 8.86
C PHE A 37 2.08 16.12 9.24
N MET A 38 1.63 16.23 10.49
CA MET A 38 0.56 17.16 10.87
C MET A 38 1.02 18.39 11.64
N LYS A 39 2.25 18.40 12.18
CA LYS A 39 2.76 19.50 13.01
C LYS A 39 2.98 20.81 12.23
N ASN A 40 3.32 20.74 10.94
CA ASN A 40 3.58 21.91 10.10
C ASN A 40 2.49 22.04 9.02
N ASN A 41 1.87 23.22 8.89
CA ASN A 41 0.76 23.45 7.95
C ASN A 41 1.14 23.14 6.50
N VAL A 42 2.32 23.54 6.04
CA VAL A 42 2.76 23.28 4.65
C VAL A 42 2.96 21.78 4.42
N THR A 43 3.65 21.11 5.35
CA THR A 43 3.83 19.64 5.29
C THR A 43 2.49 18.91 5.37
N TYR A 44 1.56 19.39 6.19
CA TYR A 44 0.24 18.79 6.33
C TYR A 44 -0.55 18.86 5.03
N VAL A 45 -0.69 20.05 4.45
CA VAL A 45 -1.44 20.24 3.20
C VAL A 45 -0.82 19.44 2.05
N THR A 46 0.51 19.46 1.92
CA THR A 46 1.21 18.68 0.88
C THR A 46 1.02 17.18 1.06
N THR A 47 1.06 16.68 2.31
CA THR A 47 0.79 15.27 2.60
C THR A 47 -0.66 14.89 2.27
N VAL A 48 -1.63 15.76 2.57
CA VAL A 48 -3.04 15.52 2.24
C VAL A 48 -3.26 15.45 0.73
N VAL A 49 -2.69 16.37 -0.04
CA VAL A 49 -2.81 16.36 -1.50
C VAL A 49 -2.13 15.12 -2.10
N ALA A 50 -0.91 14.79 -1.66
CA ALA A 50 -0.22 13.59 -2.11
C ALA A 50 -0.99 12.31 -1.76
N ALA A 51 -1.52 12.23 -0.54
CA ALA A 51 -2.34 11.10 -0.11
C ALA A 51 -3.62 10.98 -0.95
N ALA A 52 -4.28 12.09 -1.29
CA ALA A 52 -5.48 12.08 -2.12
C ALA A 52 -5.21 11.46 -3.49
N VAL A 53 -4.13 11.84 -4.17
CA VAL A 53 -3.74 11.28 -5.48
C VAL A 53 -3.49 9.77 -5.38
N VAL A 54 -2.77 9.33 -4.35
CA VAL A 54 -2.49 7.90 -4.14
C VAL A 54 -3.78 7.13 -3.86
N VAL A 55 -4.63 7.66 -2.98
CA VAL A 55 -5.90 7.04 -2.61
C VAL A 55 -6.83 6.96 -3.82
N GLU A 56 -6.91 8.00 -4.64
CA GLU A 56 -7.71 8.00 -5.87
C GLU A 56 -7.30 6.88 -6.82
N ALA A 57 -6.00 6.72 -7.08
CA ALA A 57 -5.49 5.66 -7.94
C ALA A 57 -5.81 4.26 -7.40
N VAL A 58 -5.60 4.04 -6.10
CA VAL A 58 -5.90 2.74 -5.47
C VAL A 58 -7.40 2.48 -5.45
N TYR A 59 -8.20 3.48 -5.07
CA TYR A 59 -9.65 3.38 -4.98
C TYR A 59 -10.29 3.10 -6.34
N GLY A 60 -9.85 3.81 -7.39
CA GLY A 60 -10.31 3.59 -8.76
C GLY A 60 -10.04 2.16 -9.22
N ASN A 61 -8.79 1.70 -9.11
CA ASN A 61 -8.42 0.33 -9.49
C ASN A 61 -9.17 -0.73 -8.69
N THR A 62 -9.30 -0.54 -7.38
CA THR A 62 -9.98 -1.52 -6.50
C THR A 62 -11.46 -1.59 -6.82
N THR A 63 -12.11 -0.45 -7.00
CA THR A 63 -13.55 -0.39 -7.29
C THR A 63 -13.84 -0.98 -8.66
N THR A 64 -13.03 -0.66 -9.67
CA THR A 64 -13.11 -1.27 -11.00
C THR A 64 -12.94 -2.78 -10.92
N TYR A 65 -11.89 -3.27 -10.24
CA TYR A 65 -11.67 -4.71 -10.07
C TYR A 65 -12.86 -5.42 -9.41
N ILE A 66 -13.43 -4.84 -8.33
CA ILE A 66 -14.61 -5.40 -7.68
C ILE A 66 -15.78 -5.44 -8.66
N TRP A 67 -16.01 -4.35 -9.40
CA TRP A 67 -17.11 -4.28 -10.36
C TRP A 67 -16.96 -5.27 -11.51
N GLU A 68 -15.75 -5.39 -12.07
CA GLU A 68 -15.41 -6.35 -13.12
C GLU A 68 -15.56 -7.79 -12.64
N SER A 69 -15.15 -8.08 -11.40
CA SER A 69 -15.29 -9.42 -10.80
C SER A 69 -16.76 -9.85 -10.71
N LEU A 70 -17.66 -8.92 -10.40
CA LEU A 70 -19.10 -9.15 -10.31
C LEU A 70 -19.78 -9.23 -11.68
N ASN A 71 -19.16 -8.66 -12.72
CA ASN A 71 -19.70 -8.60 -14.08
C ASN A 71 -18.86 -9.41 -15.08
N ARG A 72 -18.09 -10.39 -14.59
CA ARG A 72 -17.18 -11.19 -15.41
C ARG A 72 -17.90 -11.80 -16.62
N GLY A 73 -17.30 -11.66 -17.80
CA GLY A 73 -17.86 -12.17 -19.07
C GLY A 73 -18.94 -11.28 -19.72
N ARG A 74 -19.37 -10.18 -19.09
CA ARG A 74 -20.33 -9.23 -19.67
C ARG A 74 -19.71 -7.95 -20.21
N LEU A 75 -18.41 -7.77 -20.02
CA LEU A 75 -17.69 -6.57 -20.43
C LEU A 75 -16.97 -6.80 -21.75
N TYR A 76 -16.83 -5.73 -22.54
CA TYR A 76 -16.21 -5.74 -23.85
C TYR A 76 -14.79 -6.34 -23.86
N HIS A 77 -13.98 -6.03 -22.85
CA HIS A 77 -12.61 -6.55 -22.72
C HIS A 77 -12.53 -7.99 -22.19
N HIS A 78 -13.64 -8.60 -21.78
CA HIS A 78 -13.70 -10.02 -21.45
C HIS A 78 -14.02 -10.89 -22.67
N VAL A 79 -14.46 -10.29 -23.78
CA VAL A 79 -14.77 -11.01 -25.02
C VAL A 79 -13.46 -11.39 -25.70
N ASP A 80 -13.37 -12.65 -26.09
CA ASP A 80 -12.24 -13.15 -26.86
C ASP A 80 -12.41 -12.75 -28.33
N TRP A 81 -11.76 -11.66 -28.71
CA TRP A 81 -11.80 -11.13 -30.08
C TRP A 81 -11.01 -11.98 -31.08
N THR A 82 -10.14 -12.88 -30.61
CA THR A 82 -9.36 -13.75 -31.50
C THR A 82 -10.25 -14.75 -32.24
N GLN A 83 -11.41 -15.10 -31.68
CA GLN A 83 -12.39 -15.97 -32.32
C GLN A 83 -13.09 -15.35 -33.52
N PHE A 84 -13.00 -14.02 -33.67
CA PHE A 84 -13.64 -13.28 -34.75
C PHE A 84 -12.63 -12.79 -35.81
N LYS A 85 -11.33 -13.06 -35.62
CA LYS A 85 -10.33 -12.85 -36.66
C LYS A 85 -10.52 -13.93 -37.71
N THR A 86 -10.69 -13.53 -38.96
CA THR A 86 -10.57 -14.41 -40.12
C THR A 86 -9.10 -14.42 -40.56
N ASP A 87 -8.59 -15.57 -41.01
CA ASP A 87 -7.19 -15.74 -41.49
C ASP A 87 -6.79 -14.74 -42.60
N ASP A 88 -7.75 -14.01 -43.20
CA ASP A 88 -7.54 -12.94 -44.20
C ASP A 88 -7.03 -11.60 -43.60
N ASP A 89 -7.04 -11.39 -42.28
CA ASP A 89 -6.56 -10.14 -41.65
C ASP A 89 -5.06 -10.18 -41.27
N ASP A 90 -4.36 -11.30 -41.56
CA ASP A 90 -2.91 -11.48 -41.30
C ASP A 90 -2.03 -11.25 -42.56
N GLU A 91 -2.55 -10.60 -43.62
CA GLU A 91 -1.81 -10.26 -44.86
C GLU A 91 -1.40 -8.77 -45.00
N GLU A 92 -1.29 -8.00 -43.92
CA GLU A 92 -0.71 -6.64 -43.95
C GLU A 92 0.52 -6.48 -43.03
N GLU A 93 1.53 -7.32 -43.24
CA GLU A 93 2.92 -7.04 -42.86
C GLU A 93 3.86 -7.29 -44.04
N GLU A 94 3.85 -6.44 -45.08
CA GLU A 94 5.02 -6.29 -45.97
C GLU A 94 5.24 -4.81 -46.36
N ASP A 95 6.29 -4.25 -45.75
CA ASP A 95 7.31 -3.38 -46.33
C ASP A 95 6.97 -1.92 -46.69
N ASP A 96 7.57 -0.99 -45.93
CA ASP A 96 8.17 0.20 -46.54
C ASP A 96 9.37 0.66 -45.68
N ASP A 97 10.54 0.13 -46.04
CA ASP A 97 11.88 0.63 -45.70
C ASP A 97 12.09 2.12 -46.13
N GLU A 98 12.22 3.06 -45.18
CA GLU A 98 13.21 4.18 -45.15
C GLU A 98 13.19 5.00 -43.84
#